data_AF-A0A523V7G8-F1
#
_entry.id   AF-A0A523V7G8-F1
#
_cell.length_a   1.000
_cell.length_b   1.000
_cell.length_c   1.000
_cell.angle_alpha   90.00
_cell.angle_beta   90.00
_cell.angle_gamma   90.00
#
_symmetry.space_group_name_H-M   'P 1'
#
loop_
_entity.id
_entity.type
_entity.pdbx_description
1 polymer ?
#
loop_
_entity_poly.entity_id
_entity_poly.type
_entity_poly.pdbx_seq_one_letter_code
_entity_poly.pdbx_strand_id
1 'polypeptide(L)'
;MNSLRRVLVNGCHLVVATSILLSTFTVPAAAAPAEVEVIDLAVEPTGEVTVRDMVRFSDTPAYEPDYAAGAFDDGDEPEARSRPQPQDPPDEWQPPGRANRPAAIPGALLPGATKSANLQGGTAESMRVDGVTRLEFPGGALERSVDVTVRRLDSLPAQLPSNVLYAGYGIDVDIREQGNGRRVGRTSRDVTVVIDYSDFPDVGNIASQQLLKIMHFDEDTGEWEILPTVVDTQAKTLTARTDSFSPLVTVHDPTTVIGDYSQPTVPSIDINVDLFTGSASYAYPIGVPAGRAGQGPNLAISYNSGIVDSMRGRDNPQASWVGAGWNLGVGYISRKLQYDVNGVPEIVDDFTLVLNGVSTELIPIGNGQYATENEVFWRIETKTTHMNRDGKYWLVTTRDGTVYRFGYSDETYNGPEGSSLSAWWMVATEEGSGPPSQDTLKTVNHRWNLDLTTDTSGNWVRYDYVAEHNNFAFQWPPQREEEDIGGVMRWAANLYLYGGQNPCPGYQCDFLWEEGQNLFVDHVTYVSGVAPVRGGHLSEITYTGPDPAYKITFEVDEGSREDYPDVFESE
;
A
#
# COMPACT_ATOMS: atom_id res chain seq x y z
N MET A 1 38.55 -49.91 -8.94
CA MET A 1 38.77 -50.91 -7.87
C MET A 1 39.09 -50.17 -6.60
N ASN A 2 38.25 -50.37 -5.57
CA ASN A 2 38.43 -50.18 -4.12
C ASN A 2 38.83 -48.77 -3.61
N SER A 3 38.30 -48.19 -2.54
CA SER A 3 37.18 -48.45 -1.62
C SER A 3 37.09 -47.26 -0.64
N LEU A 4 35.89 -46.99 -0.13
CA LEU A 4 35.48 -46.21 1.06
C LEU A 4 36.54 -46.05 2.19
N ARG A 5 36.59 -44.95 2.97
CA ARG A 5 35.58 -44.56 4.01
C ARG A 5 35.63 -43.07 4.42
N ARG A 6 34.42 -42.55 4.72
CA ARG A 6 34.07 -41.42 5.61
C ARG A 6 34.40 -41.72 7.08
N VAL A 7 34.66 -40.68 7.87
CA VAL A 7 33.98 -40.40 9.17
C VAL A 7 33.78 -38.88 9.31
N LEU A 8 32.57 -38.50 9.71
CA LEU A 8 32.00 -37.18 9.98
C LEU A 8 31.78 -37.05 11.49
N VAL A 9 31.95 -35.86 12.10
CA VAL A 9 31.15 -35.37 13.25
C VAL A 9 31.12 -33.81 13.28
N ASN A 10 29.91 -33.25 13.20
CA ASN A 10 29.37 -31.95 13.69
C ASN A 10 29.89 -30.58 13.18
N GLY A 11 29.72 -30.31 11.89
CA GLY A 11 28.57 -29.53 11.42
C GLY A 11 28.52 -27.98 11.47
N CYS A 12 29.46 -27.26 12.10
CA CYS A 12 29.54 -25.79 11.96
C CYS A 12 30.65 -25.41 10.97
N HIS A 13 30.31 -24.75 9.85
CA HIS A 13 31.29 -24.02 9.04
C HIS A 13 30.96 -22.53 8.98
N LEU A 14 31.48 -21.84 9.99
CA LEU A 14 31.90 -20.45 9.95
C LEU A 14 33.06 -20.33 8.95
N VAL A 15 32.90 -19.59 7.85
CA VAL A 15 34.03 -19.19 7.00
C VAL A 15 34.38 -17.74 7.35
N VAL A 16 35.36 -17.60 8.25
CA VAL A 16 36.12 -16.36 8.43
C VAL A 16 37.35 -16.45 7.52
N ALA A 17 37.53 -15.45 6.65
CA ALA A 17 38.80 -15.22 5.97
C ALA A 17 39.43 -13.91 6.49
N THR A 18 40.61 -14.05 7.09
CA THR A 18 41.43 -13.00 7.70
C THR A 18 42.63 -12.66 6.80
N SER A 19 43.08 -11.40 6.73
CA SER A 19 44.50 -10.94 6.72
C SER A 19 44.58 -9.39 6.54
N ILE A 20 44.78 -8.56 7.57
CA ILE A 20 46.02 -8.04 8.25
C ILE A 20 46.79 -6.91 7.49
N LEU A 21 46.79 -5.66 8.02
CA LEU A 21 47.99 -4.91 8.51
C LEU A 21 47.62 -3.53 9.15
N LEU A 22 48.39 -3.17 10.18
CA LEU A 22 48.23 -2.09 11.16
C LEU A 22 48.36 -0.64 10.63
N SER A 23 47.64 0.31 11.25
CA SER A 23 48.24 1.41 12.06
C SER A 23 47.18 2.26 12.77
N THR A 24 47.48 2.66 14.00
CA THR A 24 46.69 3.54 14.88
C THR A 24 46.85 5.02 14.51
N PHE A 25 45.76 5.80 14.42
CA PHE A 25 45.72 7.24 14.77
C PHE A 25 44.29 7.69 15.12
N THR A 26 44.21 8.67 16.01
CA THR A 26 43.04 9.28 16.67
C THR A 26 42.22 10.25 15.79
N VAL A 27 40.91 10.25 16.04
CA VAL A 27 39.75 11.10 15.61
C VAL A 27 39.95 12.63 15.91
N PRO A 28 39.20 13.66 15.39
CA PRO A 28 37.89 13.71 14.65
C PRO A 28 37.75 14.68 13.43
N ALA A 29 36.55 14.61 12.81
CA ALA A 29 35.73 15.67 12.17
C ALA A 29 35.79 15.88 10.64
N ALA A 30 34.59 16.23 10.11
CA ALA A 30 34.21 16.66 8.76
C ALA A 30 33.73 15.56 7.79
N ALA A 31 32.40 15.35 7.75
CA ALA A 31 31.73 14.79 6.58
C ALA A 31 31.58 15.89 5.51
N ALA A 32 32.11 15.64 4.32
CA ALA A 32 31.86 16.43 3.11
C ALA A 32 30.54 15.97 2.45
N PRO A 33 29.82 16.84 1.72
CA PRO A 33 28.52 16.52 1.14
C PRO A 33 28.66 15.59 -0.07
N ALA A 34 27.72 14.64 -0.21
CA ALA A 34 27.52 13.91 -1.45
C ALA A 34 26.73 14.80 -2.44
N GLU A 35 27.26 14.97 -3.65
CA GLU A 35 26.59 15.59 -4.78
C GLU A 35 25.38 14.74 -5.22
N VAL A 36 24.25 15.39 -5.47
CA VAL A 36 23.08 14.82 -6.13
C VAL A 36 23.10 15.30 -7.58
N GLU A 37 23.25 14.38 -8.53
CA GLU A 37 23.09 14.65 -9.96
C GLU A 37 21.61 14.45 -10.31
N VAL A 38 20.94 15.53 -10.75
CA VAL A 38 19.56 15.51 -11.24
C VAL A 38 19.60 15.26 -12.74
N ILE A 39 18.94 14.20 -13.21
CA ILE A 39 18.70 13.95 -14.64
C ILE A 39 17.25 14.30 -14.94
N ASP A 40 17.04 15.31 -15.79
CA ASP A 40 15.74 15.71 -16.32
C ASP A 40 15.10 14.59 -17.15
N LEU A 41 13.84 14.25 -16.86
CA LEU A 41 13.02 13.38 -17.71
C LEU A 41 12.26 14.23 -18.73
N ALA A 42 12.78 14.26 -19.96
CA ALA A 42 12.01 14.70 -21.13
C ALA A 42 10.98 13.61 -21.50
N VAL A 43 9.71 14.01 -21.62
CA VAL A 43 8.60 13.17 -22.08
C VAL A 43 8.66 13.01 -23.60
N GLU A 44 8.81 11.78 -24.10
CA GLU A 44 8.45 11.42 -25.48
C GLU A 44 7.10 10.66 -25.53
N PRO A 45 6.34 10.77 -26.63
CA PRO A 45 4.91 10.48 -26.64
C PRO A 45 4.62 9.03 -27.06
N THR A 46 4.98 8.06 -26.23
CA THR A 46 4.40 6.71 -26.25
C THR A 46 4.61 6.10 -24.87
N GLY A 47 3.61 6.07 -23.98
CA GLY A 47 3.90 5.80 -22.57
C GLY A 47 2.84 5.01 -21.83
N GLU A 48 3.00 3.69 -21.89
CA GLU A 48 3.06 2.80 -20.73
C GLU A 48 3.27 3.53 -19.39
N VAL A 49 2.38 3.28 -18.42
CA VAL A 49 2.49 3.83 -17.07
C VAL A 49 3.02 2.74 -16.16
N THR A 50 4.30 2.82 -15.80
CA THR A 50 4.89 1.99 -14.75
C THR A 50 4.72 2.73 -13.42
N VAL A 51 3.95 2.17 -12.49
CA VAL A 51 3.84 2.72 -11.14
C VAL A 51 5.03 2.19 -10.33
N ARG A 52 6.06 3.02 -10.15
CA ARG A 52 7.13 2.77 -9.17
C ARG A 52 6.99 3.77 -8.04
N ASP A 53 6.54 3.27 -6.88
CA ASP A 53 6.94 3.67 -5.53
C ASP A 53 5.85 3.27 -4.52
N MET A 54 6.21 2.46 -3.51
CA MET A 54 5.46 2.38 -2.26
C MET A 54 6.40 2.31 -1.04
N VAL A 55 6.34 3.39 -0.27
CA VAL A 55 6.48 3.52 1.20
C VAL A 55 7.76 2.97 1.87
N ARG A 56 8.57 3.90 2.40
CA ARG A 56 9.63 3.63 3.39
C ARG A 56 9.07 3.80 4.81
N PHE A 57 9.24 2.78 5.66
CA PHE A 57 9.10 2.93 7.11
C PHE A 57 10.49 2.99 7.73
N SER A 58 10.76 4.02 8.54
CA SER A 58 12.00 4.14 9.31
C SER A 58 11.89 3.31 10.58
N ASP A 59 12.94 2.52 10.86
CA ASP A 59 13.07 1.64 12.03
C ASP A 59 12.76 2.32 13.37
N THR A 60 11.88 1.70 14.16
CA THR A 60 11.92 1.78 15.63
C THR A 60 12.65 0.56 16.17
N PRO A 61 13.59 0.70 17.11
CA PRO A 61 14.37 -0.43 17.62
C PRO A 61 13.46 -1.44 18.34
N ALA A 62 13.66 -2.71 18.01
CA ALA A 62 12.97 -3.84 18.62
C ALA A 62 13.23 -3.88 20.14
N TYR A 63 12.15 -4.05 20.90
CA TYR A 63 12.21 -4.43 22.31
C TYR A 63 12.45 -5.94 22.39
N GLU A 64 13.65 -6.35 22.82
CA GLU A 64 13.94 -7.74 23.18
C GLU A 64 13.38 -8.06 24.58
N PRO A 65 12.54 -9.09 24.75
CA PRO A 65 12.22 -9.59 26.07
C PRO A 65 13.37 -10.48 26.58
N ASP A 66 13.89 -10.15 27.76
CA ASP A 66 14.84 -10.97 28.53
C ASP A 66 14.19 -12.32 28.90
N TYR A 67 14.69 -13.41 28.34
CA TYR A 67 14.36 -14.77 28.78
C TYR A 67 15.19 -15.13 30.02
N ALA A 68 14.68 -14.80 31.21
CA ALA A 68 15.14 -15.41 32.45
C ALA A 68 14.29 -16.66 32.75
N ALA A 69 14.90 -17.83 32.60
CA ALA A 69 14.33 -19.12 32.97
C ALA A 69 14.05 -19.17 34.49
N GLY A 70 12.76 -19.20 34.86
CA GLY A 70 12.29 -19.50 36.21
C GLY A 70 11.37 -20.72 36.15
N ALA A 71 11.73 -21.78 36.89
CA ALA A 71 10.93 -22.98 37.03
C ALA A 71 9.55 -22.66 37.62
N PHE A 72 8.49 -23.21 37.02
CA PHE A 72 7.15 -23.17 37.57
C PHE A 72 7.04 -24.19 38.71
N ASP A 73 6.74 -23.70 39.91
CA ASP A 73 6.29 -24.50 41.06
C ASP A 73 4.77 -24.53 41.04
N ASP A 74 4.20 -25.72 41.01
CA ASP A 74 2.75 -25.97 41.05
C ASP A 74 2.25 -25.80 42.49
N GLY A 75 1.67 -24.64 42.79
CA GLY A 75 0.86 -24.45 43.99
C GLY A 75 0.83 -23.03 44.52
N ASP A 76 -0.11 -22.22 44.03
CA ASP A 76 -0.87 -21.23 44.83
C ASP A 76 -1.86 -20.49 43.91
N GLU A 77 -3.17 -20.59 44.20
CA GLU A 77 -4.19 -19.71 43.61
C GLU A 77 -3.99 -18.28 44.14
N PRO A 78 -3.84 -17.24 43.28
CA PRO A 78 -3.89 -15.87 43.76
C PRO A 78 -5.34 -15.34 43.77
N GLU A 79 -5.74 -14.81 44.93
CA GLU A 79 -7.02 -14.15 45.17
C GLU A 79 -7.36 -13.08 44.11
N ALA A 80 -8.66 -13.01 43.78
CA ALA A 80 -9.23 -12.07 42.81
C ALA A 80 -8.87 -10.61 43.12
N ARG A 81 -8.00 -10.01 42.29
CA ARG A 81 -7.83 -8.55 42.26
C ARG A 81 -9.10 -7.90 41.73
N SER A 82 -9.66 -6.99 42.50
CA SER A 82 -10.82 -6.17 42.16
C SER A 82 -10.56 -5.35 40.89
N ARG A 83 -11.46 -5.47 39.90
CA ARG A 83 -11.46 -4.64 38.68
C ARG A 83 -11.60 -3.15 39.05
N PRO A 84 -10.85 -2.23 38.45
CA PRO A 84 -11.18 -0.82 38.52
C PRO A 84 -12.52 -0.59 37.81
N GLN A 85 -13.45 0.12 38.47
CA GLN A 85 -14.73 0.48 37.86
C GLN A 85 -14.51 1.49 36.71
N PRO A 86 -15.34 1.45 35.66
CA PRO A 86 -15.32 2.46 34.61
C PRO A 86 -15.59 3.84 35.22
N GLN A 87 -14.74 4.82 34.93
CA GLN A 87 -15.08 6.21 35.19
C GLN A 87 -16.12 6.64 34.16
N ASP A 88 -17.24 7.19 34.62
CA ASP A 88 -18.24 7.79 33.73
C ASP A 88 -17.57 8.90 32.89
N PRO A 89 -17.85 8.98 31.58
CA PRO A 89 -17.34 10.05 30.74
C PRO A 89 -17.88 11.41 31.22
N PRO A 90 -17.13 12.51 31.08
CA PRO A 90 -17.63 13.82 31.41
C PRO A 90 -18.89 14.13 30.58
N ASP A 91 -19.95 14.56 31.27
CA ASP A 91 -21.16 15.08 30.66
C ASP A 91 -20.79 16.27 29.75
N GLU A 92 -21.16 16.15 28.48
CA GLU A 92 -21.06 17.18 27.43
C GLU A 92 -19.77 17.20 26.58
N TRP A 93 -19.58 16.15 25.78
CA TRP A 93 -18.80 16.23 24.54
C TRP A 93 -19.69 16.70 23.38
N GLN A 94 -19.45 17.90 22.86
CA GLN A 94 -20.12 18.39 21.65
C GLN A 94 -19.34 17.94 20.41
N PRO A 95 -19.96 17.26 19.44
CA PRO A 95 -19.29 16.89 18.19
C PRO A 95 -18.89 18.16 17.41
N PRO A 96 -17.73 18.20 16.73
CA PRO A 96 -17.47 19.26 15.77
C PRO A 96 -18.58 19.23 14.71
N GLY A 97 -19.32 20.34 14.62
CA GLY A 97 -20.42 20.48 13.70
C GLY A 97 -19.98 20.19 12.27
N ARG A 98 -20.83 19.48 11.51
CA ARG A 98 -20.71 19.32 10.07
C ARG A 98 -20.26 20.65 9.46
N ALA A 99 -19.13 20.65 8.76
CA ALA A 99 -18.72 21.74 7.90
C ALA A 99 -19.79 21.88 6.80
N ASN A 100 -20.82 22.66 7.09
CA ASN A 100 -21.74 23.17 6.10
C ASN A 100 -20.93 24.00 5.10
N ARG A 101 -21.25 23.80 3.81
CA ARG A 101 -20.90 24.61 2.62
C ARG A 101 -20.19 25.93 2.95
N PRO A 102 -19.07 26.28 2.27
CA PRO A 102 -18.31 27.49 2.57
C PRO A 102 -19.24 28.69 2.60
N ALA A 103 -19.44 29.22 3.80
CA ALA A 103 -20.11 30.49 3.99
C ALA A 103 -19.24 31.54 3.32
N ALA A 104 -19.85 32.36 2.45
CA ALA A 104 -19.18 33.48 1.83
C ALA A 104 -18.49 34.34 2.90
N ILE A 105 -17.20 34.61 2.70
CA ILE A 105 -16.38 35.41 3.60
C ILE A 105 -16.96 36.83 3.66
N PRO A 106 -17.33 37.36 4.84
CA PRO A 106 -17.71 38.76 4.98
C PRO A 106 -16.45 39.62 4.88
N GLY A 107 -16.23 40.25 3.72
CA GLY A 107 -15.12 41.19 3.49
C GLY A 107 -14.10 40.74 2.44
N ALA A 108 -14.19 39.52 1.93
CA ALA A 108 -13.36 39.10 0.80
C ALA A 108 -13.87 39.76 -0.49
N LEU A 109 -12.93 40.27 -1.29
CA LEU A 109 -13.17 40.48 -2.70
C LEU A 109 -13.61 39.14 -3.32
N LEU A 110 -14.77 39.17 -3.99
CA LEU A 110 -15.28 38.07 -4.80
C LEU A 110 -14.20 37.65 -5.83
N PRO A 111 -14.20 36.39 -6.31
CA PRO A 111 -13.34 35.97 -7.43
C PRO A 111 -13.36 37.03 -8.56
N GLY A 112 -12.18 37.40 -9.06
CA GLY A 112 -12.02 38.43 -10.09
C GLY A 112 -12.02 39.90 -9.66
N ALA A 113 -11.96 40.22 -8.37
CA ALA A 113 -12.02 41.62 -7.96
C ALA A 113 -10.66 42.35 -7.93
N THR A 114 -10.73 43.62 -8.31
CA THR A 114 -9.59 44.46 -8.70
C THR A 114 -9.63 45.78 -7.93
N LYS A 115 -8.47 46.24 -7.44
CA LYS A 115 -8.31 47.56 -6.83
C LYS A 115 -7.26 48.35 -7.59
N SER A 116 -7.58 49.59 -7.96
CA SER A 116 -6.63 50.49 -8.61
C SER A 116 -6.42 51.77 -7.80
N ALA A 117 -5.20 52.31 -7.83
CA ALA A 117 -4.84 53.57 -7.21
C ALA A 117 -3.79 54.32 -8.06
N ASN A 118 -3.87 55.64 -8.03
CA ASN A 118 -2.89 56.52 -8.69
C ASN A 118 -1.86 56.95 -7.65
N LEU A 119 -0.60 56.59 -7.83
CA LEU A 119 0.48 56.90 -6.91
C LEU A 119 1.44 57.93 -7.52
N GLN A 120 1.91 58.89 -6.72
CA GLN A 120 2.80 59.94 -7.21
C GLN A 120 4.27 59.48 -7.24
N GLY A 121 4.98 59.91 -8.28
CA GLY A 121 6.42 59.68 -8.39
C GLY A 121 7.22 60.56 -7.41
N GLY A 122 8.29 60.01 -6.83
CA GLY A 122 9.24 60.71 -5.97
C GLY A 122 8.83 60.86 -4.50
N THR A 123 7.55 60.64 -4.15
CA THR A 123 7.04 60.66 -2.77
C THR A 123 6.88 59.25 -2.21
N ALA A 124 6.75 59.14 -0.88
CA ALA A 124 6.37 57.89 -0.25
C ALA A 124 4.85 57.71 -0.36
N GLU A 125 4.41 56.54 -0.78
CA GLU A 125 3.01 56.23 -1.08
C GLU A 125 2.62 54.89 -0.44
N SER A 126 1.33 54.69 -0.19
CA SER A 126 0.84 53.41 0.33
C SER A 126 -0.51 53.06 -0.28
N MET A 127 -0.72 51.76 -0.50
CA MET A 127 -1.97 51.22 -1.03
C MET A 127 -2.42 50.07 -0.16
N ARG A 128 -3.69 50.10 0.27
CA ARG A 128 -4.32 48.98 0.96
C ARG A 128 -5.32 48.31 0.04
N VAL A 129 -5.25 46.99 -0.03
CA VAL A 129 -6.09 46.12 -0.86
C VAL A 129 -6.83 45.18 0.08
N ASP A 130 -8.15 45.31 0.08
CA ASP A 130 -9.12 44.41 0.74
C ASP A 130 -8.94 44.19 2.24
N GLY A 131 -8.30 45.14 2.93
CA GLY A 131 -7.97 44.97 4.34
C GLY A 131 -6.81 44.01 4.61
N VAL A 132 -6.54 43.08 3.69
CA VAL A 132 -5.55 42.00 3.74
C VAL A 132 -4.16 42.46 3.33
N THR A 133 -3.99 43.06 2.15
CA THR A 133 -2.66 43.44 1.65
C THR A 133 -2.42 44.94 1.79
N ARG A 134 -1.19 45.29 2.15
CA ARG A 134 -0.68 46.65 2.12
C ARG A 134 0.63 46.68 1.35
N LEU A 135 0.70 47.59 0.39
CA LEU A 135 1.92 47.91 -0.36
C LEU A 135 2.40 49.29 0.10
N GLU A 136 3.64 49.36 0.58
CA GLU A 136 4.25 50.60 1.07
C GLU A 136 5.47 50.94 0.19
N PHE A 137 5.31 51.98 -0.63
CA PHE A 137 6.32 52.47 -1.56
C PHE A 137 7.14 53.55 -0.87
N PRO A 138 8.45 53.34 -0.61
CA PRO A 138 9.27 54.38 -0.03
C PRO A 138 9.51 55.51 -1.04
N GLY A 139 9.84 56.70 -0.52
CA GLY A 139 10.18 57.85 -1.35
C GLY A 139 11.27 57.52 -2.37
N GLY A 140 10.98 57.76 -3.65
CA GLY A 140 11.88 57.46 -4.77
C GLY A 140 11.83 56.00 -5.28
N ALA A 141 10.92 55.15 -4.79
CA ALA A 141 10.66 53.84 -5.42
C ALA A 141 10.03 53.99 -6.81
N LEU A 142 9.19 55.01 -6.98
CA LEU A 142 8.52 55.36 -8.23
C LEU A 142 9.15 56.64 -8.79
N GLU A 143 9.78 56.57 -9.96
CA GLU A 143 10.41 57.74 -10.61
C GLU A 143 9.39 58.70 -11.24
N ARG A 144 8.25 58.14 -11.68
CA ARG A 144 7.13 58.85 -12.29
C ARG A 144 5.84 58.42 -11.60
N SER A 145 4.79 59.22 -11.75
CA SER A 145 3.46 58.82 -11.28
C SER A 145 2.97 57.60 -12.07
N VAL A 146 2.37 56.66 -11.36
CA VAL A 146 1.93 55.36 -11.89
C VAL A 146 0.49 55.05 -11.50
N ASP A 147 -0.16 54.25 -12.31
CA ASP A 147 -1.42 53.58 -11.99
C ASP A 147 -1.08 52.17 -11.52
N VAL A 148 -1.36 51.87 -10.25
CA VAL A 148 -1.18 50.54 -9.67
C VAL A 148 -2.53 49.83 -9.67
N THR A 149 -2.57 48.62 -10.21
CA THR A 149 -3.75 47.75 -10.21
C THR A 149 -3.39 46.43 -9.55
N VAL A 150 -4.08 46.11 -8.46
CA VAL A 150 -3.94 44.84 -7.76
C VAL A 150 -5.17 43.98 -8.01
N ARG A 151 -4.97 42.73 -8.41
CA ARG A 151 -6.02 41.75 -8.67
C ARG A 151 -5.80 40.51 -7.83
N ARG A 152 -6.87 39.87 -7.39
CA ARG A 152 -6.75 38.52 -6.82
C ARG A 152 -6.43 37.53 -7.94
N LEU A 153 -5.52 36.60 -7.69
CA LEU A 153 -5.23 35.51 -8.62
C LEU A 153 -6.32 34.45 -8.50
N ASP A 154 -6.98 34.15 -9.63
CA ASP A 154 -7.93 33.04 -9.75
C ASP A 154 -7.21 31.71 -10.04
N SER A 155 -6.02 31.77 -10.65
CA SER A 155 -5.15 30.62 -10.95
C SER A 155 -3.69 31.04 -10.91
N LEU A 156 -2.80 30.09 -10.61
CA LEU A 156 -1.35 30.32 -10.61
C LEU A 156 -0.79 30.35 -12.04
N PRO A 157 0.14 31.26 -12.38
CA PRO A 157 0.77 31.33 -13.71
C PRO A 157 1.64 30.10 -14.04
N ALA A 158 2.23 29.46 -13.03
CA ALA A 158 3.03 28.23 -13.15
C ALA A 158 2.82 27.36 -11.90
N GLN A 159 3.13 26.07 -12.00
CA GLN A 159 3.12 25.19 -10.82
C GLN A 159 4.15 25.68 -9.79
N LEU A 160 3.79 25.57 -8.51
CA LEU A 160 4.71 25.85 -7.42
C LEU A 160 5.76 24.73 -7.32
N PRO A 161 6.96 25.02 -6.78
CA PRO A 161 7.93 23.99 -6.43
C PRO A 161 7.29 22.87 -5.59
N SER A 162 7.65 21.61 -5.84
CA SER A 162 7.01 20.44 -5.21
C SER A 162 7.16 20.39 -3.69
N ASN A 163 8.15 21.10 -3.15
CA ASN A 163 8.44 21.18 -1.73
C ASN A 163 7.62 22.27 -1.01
N VAL A 164 6.87 23.13 -1.70
CA VAL A 164 6.08 24.19 -1.05
C VAL A 164 4.58 24.00 -1.25
N LEU A 165 3.78 24.35 -0.24
CA LEU A 165 2.32 24.24 -0.30
C LEU A 165 1.68 25.62 -0.42
N TYR A 166 0.73 25.79 -1.34
CA TYR A 166 0.00 27.04 -1.49
C TYR A 166 -0.85 27.34 -0.24
N ALA A 167 -0.62 28.48 0.40
CA ALA A 167 -1.29 28.88 1.64
C ALA A 167 -2.59 29.68 1.40
N GLY A 168 -3.19 29.55 0.21
CA GLY A 168 -4.56 30.01 -0.05
C GLY A 168 -4.74 31.48 -0.48
N TYR A 169 -3.65 32.25 -0.68
CA TYR A 169 -3.74 33.65 -1.11
C TYR A 169 -2.70 34.02 -2.19
N GLY A 170 -3.16 34.77 -3.20
CA GLY A 170 -2.34 35.23 -4.30
C GLY A 170 -2.92 36.48 -4.96
N ILE A 171 -2.04 37.39 -5.38
CA ILE A 171 -2.38 38.65 -6.04
C ILE A 171 -1.47 38.90 -7.24
N ASP A 172 -2.01 39.51 -8.27
CA ASP A 172 -1.26 40.10 -9.37
C ASP A 172 -1.19 41.61 -9.18
N VAL A 173 0.00 42.19 -9.33
CA VAL A 173 0.24 43.63 -9.17
C VAL A 173 0.76 44.19 -10.50
N ASP A 174 -0.11 44.87 -11.24
CA ASP A 174 0.23 45.55 -12.49
C ASP A 174 0.47 47.05 -12.22
N ILE A 175 1.70 47.52 -12.47
CA ILE A 175 2.10 48.92 -12.30
C ILE A 175 2.36 49.52 -13.69
N ARG A 176 1.71 50.65 -14.02
CA ARG A 176 1.88 51.32 -15.32
C ARG A 176 2.19 52.81 -15.17
N GLU A 177 3.17 53.31 -15.92
CA GLU A 177 3.49 54.74 -15.98
C GLU A 177 2.33 55.58 -16.53
N GLN A 178 2.00 56.68 -15.85
CA GLN A 178 1.01 57.64 -16.33
C GLN A 178 1.53 58.37 -17.57
N GLY A 179 0.69 58.42 -18.61
CA GLY A 179 0.94 59.13 -19.87
C GLY A 179 1.28 58.21 -21.05
N ASN A 180 2.17 57.24 -20.87
CA ASN A 180 2.55 56.28 -21.93
C ASN A 180 1.97 54.87 -21.71
N GLY A 181 1.46 54.56 -20.50
CA GLY A 181 0.91 53.25 -20.15
C GLY A 181 1.94 52.12 -20.10
N ARG A 182 3.24 52.45 -20.08
CA ARG A 182 4.33 51.46 -20.05
C ARG A 182 4.31 50.71 -18.73
N ARG A 183 4.34 49.38 -18.79
CA ARG A 183 4.45 48.54 -17.60
C ARG A 183 5.79 48.75 -16.90
N VAL A 184 5.74 48.87 -15.58
CA VAL A 184 6.88 48.97 -14.67
C VAL A 184 7.03 47.63 -13.97
N GLY A 185 7.89 46.76 -14.50
CA GLY A 185 8.13 45.43 -13.91
C GLY A 185 8.98 45.48 -12.64
N ARG A 186 9.85 46.49 -12.51
CA ARG A 186 10.69 46.71 -11.32
C ARG A 186 10.70 48.16 -10.87
N THR A 187 10.69 48.40 -9.56
CA THR A 187 10.80 49.72 -8.93
C THR A 187 12.26 50.08 -8.65
N SER A 188 12.56 51.38 -8.50
CA SER A 188 13.95 51.83 -8.25
C SER A 188 14.42 51.59 -6.81
N ARG A 189 13.52 51.14 -5.93
CA ARG A 189 13.76 50.74 -4.54
C ARG A 189 12.77 49.66 -4.14
N ASP A 190 13.16 48.81 -3.19
CA ASP A 190 12.28 47.80 -2.62
C ASP A 190 11.03 48.43 -2.00
N VAL A 191 9.90 47.83 -2.33
CA VAL A 191 8.59 48.15 -1.78
C VAL A 191 8.27 47.11 -0.72
N THR A 192 7.67 47.55 0.39
CA THR A 192 7.29 46.64 1.47
C THR A 192 5.89 46.10 1.21
N VAL A 193 5.77 44.78 1.17
CA VAL A 193 4.52 44.05 1.04
C VAL A 193 4.16 43.48 2.39
N VAL A 194 3.00 43.87 2.92
CA VAL A 194 2.45 43.34 4.17
C VAL A 194 1.15 42.60 3.86
N ILE A 195 1.04 41.34 4.26
CA ILE A 195 -0.16 40.51 4.08
C ILE A 195 -0.66 40.09 5.45
N ASP A 196 -1.89 40.48 5.79
CA ASP A 196 -2.62 40.02 6.97
C ASP A 196 -3.25 38.65 6.68
N TYR A 197 -2.80 37.63 7.40
CA TYR A 197 -3.27 36.26 7.21
C TYR A 197 -4.30 35.82 8.26
N SER A 198 -4.90 36.77 9.00
CA SER A 198 -5.83 36.48 10.09
C SER A 198 -7.01 35.61 9.70
N ASP A 199 -7.48 35.78 8.46
CA ASP A 199 -8.65 35.10 7.90
C ASP A 199 -8.28 34.01 6.87
N PHE A 200 -7.01 33.61 6.79
CA PHE A 200 -6.59 32.56 5.86
C PHE A 200 -7.15 31.21 6.33
N PRO A 201 -7.70 30.40 5.41
CA PRO A 201 -8.19 29.08 5.76
C PRO A 201 -7.00 28.19 6.15
N ASP A 202 -7.01 27.70 7.39
CA ASP A 202 -6.15 26.62 7.88
C ASP A 202 -4.64 26.82 7.70
N VAL A 203 -4.09 27.89 8.28
CA VAL A 203 -2.63 28.13 8.36
C VAL A 203 -1.94 27.34 9.51
N GLY A 204 -2.65 26.41 10.13
CA GLY A 204 -2.18 25.59 11.23
C GLY A 204 -1.87 26.36 12.53
N ASN A 205 -1.10 25.69 13.41
CA ASN A 205 -0.70 26.24 14.71
C ASN A 205 0.46 27.26 14.56
N ILE A 206 0.92 27.83 15.68
CA ILE A 206 2.00 28.85 15.67
C ILE A 206 3.27 28.35 14.97
N ALA A 207 3.61 27.06 15.10
CA ALA A 207 4.78 26.50 14.42
C ALA A 207 4.58 26.44 12.89
N SER A 208 3.41 26.00 12.43
CA SER A 208 3.06 25.99 11.00
C SER A 208 3.02 27.41 10.40
N GLN A 209 2.56 28.39 11.18
CA GLN A 209 2.52 29.79 10.74
C GLN A 209 3.91 30.37 10.52
N GLN A 210 4.93 29.95 11.28
CA GLN A 210 6.31 30.41 11.07
C GLN A 210 6.91 29.95 9.72
N LEU A 211 6.31 28.94 9.09
CA LEU A 211 6.68 28.43 7.76
C LEU A 211 6.09 29.27 6.62
N LEU A 212 5.21 30.22 6.91
CA LEU A 212 4.61 31.06 5.88
C LEU A 212 5.67 31.95 5.22
N LYS A 213 5.69 31.94 3.88
CA LYS A 213 6.52 32.80 3.04
C LYS A 213 5.67 33.48 1.97
N ILE A 214 6.19 34.58 1.45
CA ILE A 214 5.70 35.22 0.22
C ILE A 214 6.64 34.81 -0.91
N MET A 215 6.11 34.28 -2.00
CA MET A 215 6.84 34.06 -3.25
C MET A 215 6.44 35.08 -4.29
N HIS A 216 7.37 35.43 -5.16
CA HIS A 216 7.10 36.21 -6.38
C HIS A 216 7.44 35.36 -7.61
N PHE A 217 6.70 35.59 -8.69
CA PHE A 217 6.91 34.91 -9.95
C PHE A 217 7.86 35.71 -10.83
N ASP A 218 9.06 35.22 -11.12
CA ASP A 218 9.95 35.87 -12.07
C ASP A 218 9.45 35.56 -13.50
N GLU A 219 8.93 36.57 -14.19
CA GLU A 219 8.40 36.43 -15.55
C GLU A 219 9.49 36.23 -16.62
N ASP A 220 10.74 36.61 -16.34
CA ASP A 220 11.85 36.45 -17.28
C ASP A 220 12.36 35.00 -17.30
N THR A 221 12.37 34.33 -16.14
CA THR A 221 12.78 32.91 -16.02
C THR A 221 11.59 31.94 -16.06
N GLY A 222 10.39 32.41 -15.72
CA GLY A 222 9.20 31.58 -15.59
C GLY A 222 9.15 30.77 -14.28
N GLU A 223 9.94 31.16 -13.27
CA GLU A 223 10.10 30.43 -12.02
C GLU A 223 9.57 31.21 -10.81
N TRP A 224 9.21 30.49 -9.75
CA TRP A 224 8.82 31.10 -8.47
C TRP A 224 10.03 31.23 -7.55
N GLU A 225 10.24 32.41 -6.99
CA GLU A 225 11.30 32.64 -6.01
C GLU A 225 10.72 33.03 -4.64
N ILE A 226 11.32 32.52 -3.57
CA ILE A 226 10.94 32.83 -2.19
C ILE A 226 11.51 34.20 -1.80
N LEU A 227 10.65 35.11 -1.36
CA LEU A 227 11.08 36.38 -0.78
C LEU A 227 11.45 36.18 0.69
N PRO A 228 12.53 36.83 1.18
CA PRO A 228 12.81 36.92 2.61
C PRO A 228 11.62 37.50 3.37
N THR A 229 10.88 36.62 4.03
CA THR A 229 9.59 36.95 4.66
C THR A 229 9.73 36.90 6.18
N VAL A 230 9.35 37.99 6.84
CA VAL A 230 9.22 38.08 8.29
C VAL A 230 7.77 37.76 8.67
N VAL A 231 7.59 36.74 9.52
CA VAL A 231 6.28 36.35 10.04
C VAL A 231 6.11 36.89 11.46
N ASP A 232 5.07 37.67 11.69
CA ASP A 232 4.61 38.03 13.03
C ASP A 232 3.36 37.22 13.37
N THR A 233 3.51 36.21 14.22
CA THR A 233 2.42 35.31 14.62
C THR A 233 1.45 35.93 15.64
N GLN A 234 1.80 37.05 16.27
CA GLN A 234 0.91 37.76 17.19
C GLN A 234 0.03 38.75 16.43
N ALA A 235 0.64 39.54 15.54
CA ALA A 235 -0.07 40.46 14.67
C ALA A 235 -0.74 39.77 13.47
N LYS A 236 -0.38 38.50 13.20
CA LYS A 236 -0.79 37.69 12.05
C LYS A 236 -0.49 38.36 10.70
N THR A 237 0.74 38.84 10.56
CA THR A 237 1.20 39.51 9.33
C THR A 237 2.45 38.88 8.75
N LEU A 238 2.49 38.74 7.43
CA LEU A 238 3.68 38.45 6.63
C LEU A 238 4.22 39.75 6.05
N THR A 239 5.52 39.99 6.21
CA THR A 239 6.19 41.16 5.63
C THR A 239 7.34 40.73 4.75
N ALA A 240 7.33 41.13 3.49
CA ALA A 240 8.43 40.93 2.54
C ALA A 240 8.79 42.24 1.85
N ARG A 241 9.99 42.30 1.28
CA ARG A 241 10.46 43.41 0.45
C ARG A 241 10.77 42.89 -0.95
N THR A 242 10.28 43.60 -1.96
CA THR A 242 10.54 43.26 -3.36
C THR A 242 10.59 44.54 -4.18
N ASP A 243 11.47 44.58 -5.18
CA ASP A 243 11.46 45.58 -6.25
C ASP A 243 10.72 45.06 -7.48
N SER A 244 10.48 43.75 -7.59
CA SER A 244 9.79 43.08 -8.69
C SER A 244 8.30 42.93 -8.38
N PHE A 245 7.47 43.39 -9.33
CA PHE A 245 6.01 43.33 -9.22
C PHE A 245 5.43 42.48 -10.34
N SER A 246 5.18 41.24 -9.96
CA SER A 246 4.58 40.15 -10.72
C SER A 246 3.59 39.43 -9.78
N PRO A 247 2.95 38.32 -10.19
CA PRO A 247 2.14 37.50 -9.30
C PRO A 247 2.87 37.17 -7.98
N LEU A 248 2.28 37.57 -6.85
CA LEU A 248 2.73 37.27 -5.49
C LEU A 248 1.78 36.26 -4.86
N VAL A 249 2.34 35.27 -4.16
CA VAL A 249 1.57 34.22 -3.48
C VAL A 249 2.11 33.94 -2.11
N THR A 250 1.24 33.50 -1.21
CA THR A 250 1.64 33.00 0.10
C THR A 250 1.74 31.48 0.07
N VAL A 251 2.82 30.93 0.61
CA VAL A 251 3.09 29.48 0.67
C VAL A 251 3.56 29.07 2.05
N HIS A 252 3.49 27.78 2.35
CA HIS A 252 4.27 27.15 3.40
C HIS A 252 5.56 26.58 2.80
N ASP A 253 6.69 27.13 3.22
CA ASP A 253 8.02 26.61 2.89
C ASP A 253 8.50 25.73 4.05
N PRO A 254 8.85 24.45 3.81
CA PRO A 254 9.32 23.56 4.86
C PRO A 254 10.68 24.01 5.42
N THR A 255 11.43 24.85 4.71
CA THR A 255 12.75 25.27 5.15
C THR A 255 12.69 26.44 6.13
N THR A 256 13.43 26.33 7.23
CA THR A 256 13.58 27.41 8.22
C THR A 256 15.05 27.61 8.58
N VAL A 257 15.35 28.74 9.24
CA VAL A 257 16.70 29.01 9.78
C VAL A 257 17.14 28.02 10.87
N ILE A 258 16.21 27.23 11.43
CA ILE A 258 16.48 26.24 12.50
C ILE A 258 16.42 24.78 12.01
N GLY A 259 16.04 24.53 10.76
CA GLY A 259 15.95 23.18 10.21
C GLY A 259 15.03 23.07 8.99
N ASP A 260 15.15 21.95 8.27
CA ASP A 260 14.23 21.56 7.20
C ASP A 260 13.10 20.70 7.79
N TYR A 261 11.88 21.21 7.70
CA TYR A 261 10.64 20.56 8.12
C TYR A 261 9.90 19.95 6.92
N SER A 262 10.63 19.53 5.87
CA SER A 262 10.10 18.64 4.84
C SER A 262 9.76 17.31 5.53
N GLN A 263 8.66 17.29 6.27
CA GLN A 263 8.10 16.05 6.76
C GLN A 263 7.81 15.22 5.51
N PRO A 264 8.15 13.92 5.48
CA PRO A 264 7.38 13.02 4.65
C PRO A 264 5.94 13.20 5.12
N THR A 265 5.15 13.95 4.37
CA THR A 265 3.73 14.13 4.66
C THR A 265 3.15 12.74 4.62
N VAL A 266 2.85 12.19 5.80
CA VAL A 266 1.92 11.08 5.86
C VAL A 266 0.59 11.72 5.46
N PRO A 267 0.01 11.38 4.29
CA PRO A 267 -1.28 11.93 3.92
C PRO A 267 -2.25 11.73 5.10
N SER A 268 -3.12 12.69 5.37
CA SER A 268 -4.20 12.46 6.32
C SER A 268 -5.11 11.40 5.71
N ILE A 269 -4.90 10.15 6.13
CA ILE A 269 -5.67 9.00 5.70
C ILE A 269 -6.99 9.07 6.49
N ASP A 270 -8.11 9.28 5.80
CA ASP A 270 -9.44 9.13 6.39
C ASP A 270 -9.71 7.64 6.62
N ILE A 271 -9.31 7.16 7.81
CA ILE A 271 -9.54 5.79 8.24
C ILE A 271 -11.00 5.63 8.69
N ASN A 272 -11.70 4.67 8.09
CA ASN A 272 -13.01 4.24 8.56
C ASN A 272 -12.83 3.26 9.72
N VAL A 273 -13.46 3.53 10.86
CA VAL A 273 -13.44 2.65 12.04
C VAL A 273 -14.78 1.95 12.16
N ASP A 274 -14.76 0.62 12.23
CA ASP A 274 -15.93 -0.16 12.64
C ASP A 274 -16.10 -0.05 14.16
N LEU A 275 -17.20 0.55 14.60
CA LEU A 275 -17.45 0.82 16.03
C LEU A 275 -17.83 -0.44 16.83
N PHE A 276 -18.21 -1.54 16.17
CA PHE A 276 -18.55 -2.79 16.83
C PHE A 276 -17.30 -3.65 17.04
N THR A 277 -16.47 -3.80 16.01
CA THR A 277 -15.27 -4.65 16.07
C THR A 277 -14.01 -3.89 16.48
N GLY A 278 -14.00 -2.56 16.36
CA GLY A 278 -12.81 -1.73 16.55
C GLY A 278 -11.84 -1.76 15.36
N SER A 279 -12.18 -2.43 14.25
CA SER A 279 -11.27 -2.55 13.11
C SER A 279 -11.12 -1.22 12.35
N ALA A 280 -9.88 -0.86 12.04
CA ALA A 280 -9.55 0.23 11.13
C ALA A 280 -9.57 -0.28 9.70
N SER A 281 -10.19 0.47 8.80
CA SER A 281 -10.29 0.16 7.39
C SER A 281 -9.97 1.38 6.53
N TYR A 282 -9.29 1.15 5.42
CA TYR A 282 -8.94 2.19 4.46
C TYR A 282 -9.00 1.65 3.05
N ALA A 283 -9.32 2.49 2.06
CA ALA A 283 -9.34 2.10 0.67
C ALA A 283 -8.65 3.19 -0.16
N TYR A 284 -7.58 2.80 -0.85
CA TYR A 284 -6.87 3.63 -1.80
C TYR A 284 -7.29 3.25 -3.22
N PRO A 285 -8.13 4.05 -3.89
CA PRO A 285 -8.55 3.77 -5.26
C PRO A 285 -7.37 3.96 -6.22
N ILE A 286 -7.18 3.01 -7.14
CA ILE A 286 -6.22 3.13 -8.22
C ILE A 286 -6.96 3.68 -9.44
N GLY A 287 -6.60 4.89 -9.84
CA GLY A 287 -7.11 5.51 -11.06
C GLY A 287 -6.58 4.77 -12.29
N VAL A 288 -7.48 4.21 -13.10
CA VAL A 288 -7.14 3.57 -14.38
C VAL A 288 -7.87 4.28 -15.51
N PRO A 289 -7.30 4.29 -16.74
CA PRO A 289 -8.02 4.77 -17.92
C PRO A 289 -9.40 4.11 -18.06
N ALA A 290 -10.42 4.90 -18.34
CA ALA A 290 -11.74 4.34 -18.64
C ALA A 290 -11.67 3.58 -19.97
N GLY A 291 -12.10 2.31 -19.97
CA GLY A 291 -12.22 1.56 -21.20
C GLY A 291 -13.45 1.98 -22.02
N ARG A 292 -13.72 1.22 -23.08
CA ARG A 292 -14.83 1.50 -24.00
C ARG A 292 -16.17 1.55 -23.24
N ALA A 293 -16.98 2.56 -23.54
CA ALA A 293 -18.26 2.83 -22.86
C ALA A 293 -18.17 3.02 -21.33
N GLY A 294 -17.00 3.40 -20.81
CA GLY A 294 -16.79 3.60 -19.37
C GLY A 294 -16.50 2.30 -18.59
N GLN A 295 -16.35 1.17 -19.29
CA GLN A 295 -16.03 -0.10 -18.66
C GLN A 295 -14.52 -0.24 -18.48
N GLY A 296 -14.07 -0.17 -17.23
CA GLY A 296 -12.70 -0.45 -16.82
C GLY A 296 -12.70 -1.23 -15.50
N PRO A 297 -11.56 -1.82 -15.11
CA PRO A 297 -11.44 -2.47 -13.83
C PRO A 297 -11.58 -1.43 -12.71
N ASN A 298 -12.41 -1.70 -11.71
CA ASN A 298 -12.47 -0.89 -10.50
C ASN A 298 -11.43 -1.44 -9.51
N LEU A 299 -10.28 -0.78 -9.41
CA LEU A 299 -9.18 -1.21 -8.57
C LEU A 299 -9.07 -0.34 -7.34
N ALA A 300 -8.95 -0.98 -6.18
CA ALA A 300 -8.60 -0.32 -4.94
C ALA A 300 -7.73 -1.24 -4.10
N ILE A 301 -6.72 -0.65 -3.48
CA ILE A 301 -5.93 -1.30 -2.44
C ILE A 301 -6.64 -1.03 -1.12
N SER A 302 -7.19 -2.07 -0.49
CA SER A 302 -7.96 -1.96 0.75
C SER A 302 -7.18 -2.50 1.94
N TYR A 303 -7.19 -1.78 3.05
CA TYR A 303 -6.65 -2.21 4.34
C TYR A 303 -7.77 -2.57 5.31
N ASN A 304 -7.57 -3.60 6.13
CA ASN A 304 -8.39 -3.90 7.30
C ASN A 304 -7.51 -4.47 8.44
N SER A 305 -7.47 -3.77 9.58
CA SER A 305 -6.67 -4.19 10.74
C SER A 305 -7.17 -5.49 11.38
N GLY A 306 -8.48 -5.75 11.32
CA GLY A 306 -9.09 -6.96 11.87
C GLY A 306 -8.64 -8.24 11.16
N ILE A 307 -8.18 -8.14 9.90
CA ILE A 307 -7.53 -9.27 9.22
C ILE A 307 -6.22 -9.60 9.93
N VAL A 308 -5.38 -8.59 10.20
CA VAL A 308 -4.09 -8.77 10.89
C VAL A 308 -4.30 -9.32 12.31
N ASP A 309 -5.27 -8.80 13.06
CA ASP A 309 -5.60 -9.30 14.40
C ASP A 309 -6.12 -10.75 14.40
N SER A 310 -6.70 -11.17 13.28
CA SER A 310 -7.17 -12.54 13.06
C SER A 310 -6.08 -13.47 12.52
N MET A 311 -4.92 -12.95 12.12
CA MET A 311 -3.79 -13.76 11.68
C MET A 311 -3.14 -14.44 12.89
N ARG A 312 -3.65 -15.61 13.29
CA ARG A 312 -3.12 -16.41 14.39
C ARG A 312 -2.41 -17.66 13.85
N GLY A 313 -1.30 -18.04 14.47
CA GLY A 313 -0.41 -19.10 13.95
C GLY A 313 -1.04 -20.48 13.76
N ARG A 314 -2.18 -20.78 14.39
CA ARG A 314 -2.87 -22.08 14.25
C ARG A 314 -3.46 -22.29 12.85
N ASP A 315 -3.86 -21.22 12.17
CA ASP A 315 -4.56 -21.28 10.88
C ASP A 315 -3.62 -21.00 9.69
N ASN A 316 -2.30 -20.91 9.94
CA ASN A 316 -1.25 -20.56 8.97
C ASN A 316 -1.67 -19.47 7.95
N PRO A 317 -2.14 -18.30 8.43
CA PRO A 317 -2.72 -17.28 7.56
C PRO A 317 -1.64 -16.67 6.67
N GLN A 318 -1.91 -16.57 5.38
CA GLN A 318 -1.03 -15.89 4.42
C GLN A 318 -1.46 -14.43 4.27
N ALA A 319 -0.49 -13.51 4.36
CA ALA A 319 -0.71 -12.12 3.97
C ALA A 319 -1.01 -12.03 2.47
N SER A 320 -1.75 -11.00 2.07
CA SER A 320 -1.89 -10.70 0.64
C SER A 320 -0.52 -10.34 0.06
N TRP A 321 -0.35 -10.54 -1.25
CA TRP A 321 0.84 -10.13 -2.00
C TRP A 321 1.09 -8.61 -1.96
N VAL A 322 0.08 -7.81 -1.62
CA VAL A 322 0.22 -6.36 -1.38
C VAL A 322 0.48 -6.00 0.10
N GLY A 323 0.76 -6.99 0.95
CA GLY A 323 1.12 -6.81 2.36
C GLY A 323 0.06 -7.29 3.36
N ALA A 324 0.47 -7.40 4.63
CA ALA A 324 -0.40 -7.83 5.72
C ALA A 324 -1.53 -6.81 5.97
N GLY A 325 -2.77 -7.30 6.04
CA GLY A 325 -3.97 -6.46 6.21
C GLY A 325 -4.39 -5.72 4.95
N TRP A 326 -3.56 -5.68 3.91
CA TRP A 326 -3.87 -5.08 2.61
C TRP A 326 -4.41 -6.12 1.63
N ASN A 327 -5.19 -5.70 0.65
CA ASN A 327 -5.71 -6.55 -0.41
C ASN A 327 -5.94 -5.74 -1.70
N LEU A 328 -5.73 -6.34 -2.86
CA LEU A 328 -6.16 -5.79 -4.16
C LEU A 328 -7.44 -6.51 -4.59
N GLY A 329 -8.58 -5.83 -4.42
CA GLY A 329 -9.90 -6.45 -4.57
C GLY A 329 -10.35 -6.62 -6.03
N VAL A 330 -9.85 -7.64 -6.73
CA VAL A 330 -10.39 -8.03 -8.06
C VAL A 330 -11.50 -9.08 -7.98
N GLY A 331 -11.53 -9.86 -6.90
CA GLY A 331 -12.57 -10.85 -6.62
C GLY A 331 -12.13 -12.30 -6.81
N TYR A 332 -12.74 -13.19 -6.04
CA TYR A 332 -12.47 -14.63 -6.04
C TYR A 332 -13.63 -15.41 -5.43
N ILE A 333 -13.67 -16.72 -5.71
CA ILE A 333 -14.44 -17.69 -4.95
C ILE A 333 -13.44 -18.61 -4.26
N SER A 334 -13.58 -18.83 -2.96
CA SER A 334 -12.74 -19.74 -2.19
C SER A 334 -13.56 -20.87 -1.59
N ARG A 335 -13.00 -22.07 -1.62
CA ARG A 335 -13.44 -23.22 -0.84
C ARG A 335 -13.00 -23.03 0.60
N LYS A 336 -13.88 -23.34 1.55
CA LYS A 336 -13.52 -23.43 2.96
C LYS A 336 -12.57 -24.61 3.17
N LEU A 337 -11.45 -24.36 3.81
CA LEU A 337 -10.50 -25.41 4.18
C LEU A 337 -10.84 -25.92 5.58
N GLN A 338 -11.06 -27.23 5.67
CA GLN A 338 -11.17 -27.95 6.94
C GLN A 338 -9.99 -28.89 7.04
N TYR A 339 -9.49 -29.10 8.25
CA TYR A 339 -8.37 -29.99 8.53
C TYR A 339 -8.79 -31.03 9.56
N ASP A 340 -8.35 -32.27 9.35
CA ASP A 340 -8.51 -33.33 10.33
C ASP A 340 -7.58 -33.12 11.55
N VAL A 341 -7.62 -34.05 12.50
CA VAL A 341 -6.77 -34.02 13.71
C VAL A 341 -5.26 -34.09 13.40
N ASN A 342 -4.90 -34.54 12.19
CA ASN A 342 -3.53 -34.69 11.72
C ASN A 342 -3.10 -33.55 10.77
N GLY A 343 -3.95 -32.54 10.58
CA GLY A 343 -3.68 -31.42 9.69
C GLY A 343 -3.82 -31.73 8.20
N VAL A 344 -4.48 -32.84 7.84
CA VAL A 344 -4.79 -33.19 6.45
C VAL A 344 -6.02 -32.41 5.98
N PRO A 345 -5.96 -31.67 4.87
CA PRO A 345 -7.10 -30.96 4.32
C PRO A 345 -8.20 -31.92 3.87
N GLU A 346 -9.42 -31.69 4.34
CA GLU A 346 -10.61 -32.43 3.92
C GLU A 346 -11.43 -31.60 2.92
N ILE A 347 -11.99 -32.29 1.92
CA ILE A 347 -12.82 -31.67 0.89
C ILE A 347 -14.17 -31.28 1.49
N VAL A 348 -14.38 -29.98 1.66
CA VAL A 348 -15.67 -29.40 2.05
C VAL A 348 -16.17 -28.54 0.90
N ASP A 349 -17.42 -28.75 0.47
CA ASP A 349 -18.08 -27.99 -0.60
C ASP A 349 -18.83 -26.75 -0.05
N ASP A 350 -18.21 -26.06 0.92
CA ASP A 350 -18.63 -24.74 1.41
C ASP A 350 -17.79 -23.67 0.67
N PHE A 351 -18.44 -22.67 0.10
CA PHE A 351 -17.77 -21.66 -0.73
C PHE A 351 -18.10 -20.24 -0.29
N THR A 352 -17.12 -19.36 -0.38
CA THR A 352 -17.27 -17.91 -0.15
C THR A 352 -16.96 -17.15 -1.43
N LEU A 353 -17.85 -16.23 -1.80
CA LEU A 353 -17.66 -15.30 -2.91
C LEU A 353 -17.24 -13.92 -2.38
N VAL A 354 -16.18 -13.37 -2.95
CA VAL A 354 -15.81 -11.95 -2.80
C VAL A 354 -15.82 -11.30 -4.18
N LEU A 355 -16.70 -10.33 -4.40
CA LEU A 355 -16.81 -9.59 -5.67
C LEU A 355 -17.52 -8.25 -5.46
N ASN A 356 -16.98 -7.16 -6.03
CA ASN A 356 -17.60 -5.82 -6.02
C ASN A 356 -18.05 -5.33 -4.63
N GLY A 357 -17.24 -5.60 -3.59
CA GLY A 357 -17.56 -5.24 -2.20
C GLY A 357 -18.58 -6.16 -1.52
N VAL A 358 -19.10 -7.18 -2.21
CA VAL A 358 -19.91 -8.25 -1.62
C VAL A 358 -18.97 -9.36 -1.16
N SER A 359 -19.09 -9.75 0.12
CA SER A 359 -18.47 -10.95 0.70
C SER A 359 -19.58 -11.80 1.31
N THR A 360 -19.79 -13.02 0.81
CA THR A 360 -20.91 -13.86 1.23
C THR A 360 -20.60 -15.34 1.04
N GLU A 361 -21.16 -16.17 1.93
CA GLU A 361 -21.23 -17.61 1.73
C GLU A 361 -22.20 -17.96 0.58
N LEU A 362 -21.89 -19.05 -0.13
CA LEU A 362 -22.68 -19.59 -1.23
C LEU A 362 -23.43 -20.83 -0.79
N ILE A 363 -24.76 -20.78 -0.92
CA ILE A 363 -25.68 -21.86 -0.56
C ILE A 363 -26.06 -22.63 -1.83
N PRO A 364 -25.82 -23.95 -1.90
CA PRO A 364 -26.18 -24.75 -3.07
C PRO A 364 -27.71 -24.84 -3.23
N ILE A 365 -28.21 -24.56 -4.44
CA ILE A 365 -29.62 -24.69 -4.81
C ILE A 365 -29.88 -25.83 -5.82
N GLY A 366 -28.83 -26.61 -6.13
CA GLY A 366 -28.89 -27.80 -6.97
C GLY A 366 -28.39 -27.58 -8.41
N ASN A 367 -28.06 -28.67 -9.11
CA ASN A 367 -27.59 -28.66 -10.50
C ASN A 367 -26.38 -27.71 -10.76
N GLY A 368 -25.48 -27.61 -9.78
CA GLY A 368 -24.30 -26.73 -9.87
C GLY A 368 -24.63 -25.24 -9.75
N GLN A 369 -25.82 -24.87 -9.28
CA GLN A 369 -26.22 -23.49 -9.02
C GLN A 369 -26.17 -23.17 -7.53
N TYR A 370 -25.89 -21.90 -7.24
CA TYR A 370 -25.74 -21.39 -5.88
C TYR A 370 -26.51 -20.07 -5.72
N ALA A 371 -26.97 -19.81 -4.50
CA ALA A 371 -27.51 -18.53 -4.05
C ALA A 371 -26.56 -17.95 -3.00
N THR A 372 -26.61 -16.63 -2.77
CA THR A 372 -25.84 -16.03 -1.68
C THR A 372 -26.62 -16.13 -0.38
N GLU A 373 -25.95 -16.38 0.74
CA GLU A 373 -26.59 -16.42 2.07
C GLU A 373 -27.36 -15.12 2.34
N ASN A 374 -26.71 -13.98 2.08
CA ASN A 374 -27.36 -12.68 2.00
C ASN A 374 -27.70 -12.38 0.54
N GLU A 375 -28.96 -12.57 0.16
CA GLU A 375 -29.38 -12.57 -1.25
C GLU A 375 -29.11 -11.22 -1.95
N VAL A 376 -28.27 -11.25 -2.99
CA VAL A 376 -27.96 -10.10 -3.87
C VAL A 376 -28.59 -10.23 -5.26
N PHE A 377 -29.36 -11.30 -5.50
CA PHE A 377 -30.04 -11.67 -6.73
C PHE A 377 -29.09 -11.78 -7.92
N TRP A 378 -27.95 -12.42 -7.69
CA TRP A 378 -27.00 -12.79 -8.74
C TRP A 378 -27.22 -14.25 -9.14
N ARG A 379 -26.98 -14.56 -10.40
CA ARG A 379 -27.02 -15.94 -10.89
C ARG A 379 -25.62 -16.53 -10.79
N ILE A 380 -25.45 -17.52 -9.92
CA ILE A 380 -24.15 -18.15 -9.63
C ILE A 380 -24.22 -19.61 -10.06
N GLU A 381 -23.30 -20.02 -10.93
CA GLU A 381 -23.25 -21.38 -11.43
C GLU A 381 -21.83 -21.89 -11.64
N THR A 382 -21.67 -23.20 -11.47
CA THR A 382 -20.47 -23.95 -11.82
C THR A 382 -20.61 -24.52 -13.23
N LYS A 383 -19.48 -24.62 -13.92
CA LYS A 383 -19.34 -25.20 -15.25
C LYS A 383 -18.14 -26.12 -15.29
N THR A 384 -18.14 -27.07 -16.23
CA THR A 384 -17.03 -28.00 -16.42
C THR A 384 -16.01 -27.46 -17.41
N THR A 385 -14.73 -27.72 -17.15
CA THR A 385 -13.60 -27.38 -18.01
C THR A 385 -12.57 -28.51 -17.97
N HIS A 386 -11.69 -28.55 -18.98
CA HIS A 386 -10.50 -29.42 -18.98
C HIS A 386 -9.21 -28.59 -18.88
N MET A 387 -9.35 -27.27 -18.67
CA MET A 387 -8.24 -26.33 -18.61
C MET A 387 -7.71 -26.13 -17.18
N ASN A 388 -8.35 -26.76 -16.19
CA ASN A 388 -7.86 -26.82 -14.82
C ASN A 388 -8.02 -28.24 -14.25
N ARG A 389 -7.23 -28.57 -13.22
CA ARG A 389 -7.15 -29.93 -12.64
C ARG A 389 -8.41 -30.40 -11.93
N ASP A 390 -9.16 -29.50 -11.27
CA ASP A 390 -10.44 -29.82 -10.61
C ASP A 390 -11.59 -30.06 -11.61
N GLY A 391 -11.42 -29.57 -12.84
CA GLY A 391 -12.38 -29.69 -13.93
C GLY A 391 -13.59 -28.77 -13.81
N LYS A 392 -13.56 -27.77 -12.92
CA LYS A 392 -14.68 -26.83 -12.65
C LYS A 392 -14.24 -25.38 -12.63
N TYR A 393 -15.11 -24.50 -13.14
CA TYR A 393 -14.98 -23.05 -13.04
C TYR A 393 -16.33 -22.43 -12.70
N TRP A 394 -16.33 -21.16 -12.30
CA TRP A 394 -17.55 -20.46 -11.87
C TRP A 394 -17.94 -19.34 -12.82
N LEU A 395 -19.23 -19.10 -12.91
CA LEU A 395 -19.84 -17.94 -13.55
C LEU A 395 -20.76 -17.25 -12.55
N VAL A 396 -20.56 -15.94 -12.39
CA VAL A 396 -21.43 -15.06 -11.62
C VAL A 396 -22.00 -14.02 -12.59
N THR A 397 -23.31 -14.03 -12.80
CA THR A 397 -24.00 -13.01 -13.59
C THR A 397 -24.73 -12.06 -12.65
N THR A 398 -24.34 -10.80 -12.69
CA THR A 398 -24.96 -9.75 -11.87
C THR A 398 -26.22 -9.20 -12.54
N ARG A 399 -26.99 -8.37 -11.83
CA ARG A 399 -28.31 -7.90 -12.29
C ARG A 399 -28.26 -7.04 -13.57
N ASP A 400 -27.12 -6.39 -13.84
CA ASP A 400 -26.92 -5.59 -15.04
C ASP A 400 -26.56 -6.43 -16.27
N GLY A 401 -26.43 -7.75 -16.11
CA GLY A 401 -26.07 -8.69 -17.17
C GLY A 401 -24.57 -8.91 -17.33
N THR A 402 -23.72 -8.25 -16.54
CA THR A 402 -22.27 -8.48 -16.52
C THR A 402 -21.99 -9.88 -15.99
N VAL A 403 -21.16 -10.62 -16.73
CA VAL A 403 -20.73 -11.98 -16.40
C VAL A 403 -19.28 -11.94 -15.92
N TYR A 404 -19.04 -12.53 -14.76
CA TYR A 404 -17.74 -12.71 -14.14
C TYR A 404 -17.40 -14.20 -14.13
N ARG A 405 -16.24 -14.57 -14.67
CA ARG A 405 -15.75 -15.95 -14.74
C ARG A 405 -14.56 -16.14 -13.81
N PHE A 406 -14.57 -17.23 -13.05
CA PHE A 406 -13.55 -17.49 -12.04
C PHE A 406 -12.88 -18.85 -12.24
N GLY A 407 -11.55 -18.85 -12.17
CA GLY A 407 -10.68 -20.02 -12.18
C GLY A 407 -10.85 -20.90 -13.41
N TYR A 408 -10.93 -20.32 -14.60
CA TYR A 408 -11.10 -21.08 -15.84
C TYR A 408 -9.92 -21.99 -16.18
N SER A 409 -8.68 -21.58 -15.86
CA SER A 409 -7.46 -22.33 -16.22
C SER A 409 -6.38 -22.30 -15.14
N ASP A 410 -5.51 -23.32 -15.14
CA ASP A 410 -4.31 -23.43 -14.30
C ASP A 410 -3.05 -23.72 -15.15
N GLU A 411 -1.94 -24.15 -14.54
CA GLU A 411 -0.67 -24.41 -15.24
C GLU A 411 -0.74 -25.59 -16.23
N THR A 412 -1.81 -26.40 -16.20
CA THR A 412 -1.99 -27.50 -17.16
C THR A 412 -2.48 -27.01 -18.53
N TYR A 413 -2.99 -25.78 -18.62
CA TYR A 413 -3.49 -25.22 -19.86
C TYR A 413 -2.36 -24.66 -20.73
N ASN A 414 -2.19 -25.25 -21.92
CA ASN A 414 -1.18 -24.86 -22.91
C ASN A 414 -1.81 -24.36 -24.24
N GLY A 415 -2.97 -23.71 -24.17
CA GLY A 415 -3.65 -23.18 -25.35
C GLY A 415 -3.04 -21.87 -25.88
N PRO A 416 -3.43 -21.45 -27.10
CA PRO A 416 -2.84 -20.30 -27.78
C PRO A 416 -3.12 -18.95 -27.09
N GLU A 417 -4.17 -18.87 -26.27
CA GLU A 417 -4.52 -17.66 -25.50
C GLU A 417 -3.71 -17.52 -24.20
N GLY A 418 -2.88 -18.51 -23.86
CA GLY A 418 -2.18 -18.57 -22.58
C GLY A 418 -3.12 -18.82 -21.39
N SER A 419 -2.58 -19.43 -20.32
CA SER A 419 -3.33 -19.62 -19.08
C SER A 419 -3.38 -18.34 -18.27
N SER A 420 -4.55 -18.06 -17.69
CA SER A 420 -4.68 -17.00 -16.69
C SER A 420 -4.17 -17.42 -15.31
N LEU A 421 -3.84 -18.70 -15.09
CA LEU A 421 -3.38 -19.23 -13.80
C LEU A 421 -4.32 -18.86 -12.62
N SER A 422 -5.62 -18.83 -12.92
CA SER A 422 -6.67 -18.33 -12.03
C SER A 422 -7.28 -19.40 -11.13
N ALA A 423 -7.07 -20.68 -11.44
CA ALA A 423 -7.48 -21.81 -10.61
C ALA A 423 -6.34 -22.29 -9.73
N TRP A 424 -6.39 -21.94 -8.44
CA TRP A 424 -5.41 -22.38 -7.44
C TRP A 424 -5.86 -23.67 -6.76
N TRP A 425 -4.94 -24.62 -6.70
CA TRP A 425 -5.24 -26.00 -6.38
C TRP A 425 -4.35 -26.54 -5.27
N MET A 426 -4.87 -27.54 -4.58
CA MET A 426 -4.19 -28.32 -3.56
C MET A 426 -4.57 -29.79 -3.63
N VAL A 427 -3.92 -30.58 -2.78
CA VAL A 427 -4.32 -31.96 -2.51
C VAL A 427 -5.12 -32.02 -1.22
N ALA A 428 -6.21 -32.78 -1.23
CA ALA A 428 -7.09 -32.98 -0.10
C ALA A 428 -7.63 -34.41 -0.09
N THR A 429 -8.21 -34.83 1.03
CA THR A 429 -8.86 -36.12 1.20
C THR A 429 -10.38 -35.96 1.32
N GLU A 430 -11.14 -37.00 1.02
CA GLU A 430 -12.56 -37.02 1.40
C GLU A 430 -12.69 -37.13 2.93
N GLU A 431 -13.75 -36.53 3.48
CA GLU A 431 -14.04 -36.61 4.92
C GLU A 431 -14.11 -38.06 5.37
N GLY A 432 -13.33 -38.40 6.41
CA GLY A 432 -13.33 -39.76 6.97
C GLY A 432 -12.72 -40.85 6.07
N SER A 433 -11.98 -40.48 5.03
CA SER A 433 -11.31 -41.44 4.12
C SER A 433 -10.11 -42.18 4.75
N GLY A 434 -9.71 -41.82 5.97
CA GLY A 434 -8.59 -42.44 6.68
C GLY A 434 -7.24 -41.84 6.26
N PRO A 435 -6.14 -42.59 6.37
CA PRO A 435 -4.80 -42.05 6.07
C PRO A 435 -4.67 -41.62 4.61
N PRO A 436 -3.94 -40.53 4.32
CA PRO A 436 -3.66 -40.10 2.97
C PRO A 436 -2.86 -41.18 2.23
N SER A 437 -3.24 -41.45 1.00
CA SER A 437 -2.65 -42.44 0.10
C SER A 437 -2.93 -41.99 -1.34
N GLN A 438 -2.26 -42.59 -2.33
CA GLN A 438 -2.53 -42.26 -3.74
C GLN A 438 -4.01 -42.41 -4.14
N ASP A 439 -4.77 -43.28 -3.45
CA ASP A 439 -6.18 -43.53 -3.75
C ASP A 439 -7.12 -42.53 -3.05
N THR A 440 -6.78 -42.10 -1.83
CA THR A 440 -7.62 -41.22 -0.99
C THR A 440 -7.41 -39.73 -1.30
N LEU A 441 -6.24 -39.37 -1.82
CA LEU A 441 -5.93 -37.99 -2.20
C LEU A 441 -6.56 -37.61 -3.53
N LYS A 442 -7.12 -36.41 -3.58
CA LYS A 442 -7.66 -35.79 -4.78
C LYS A 442 -7.04 -34.41 -4.96
N THR A 443 -6.76 -34.07 -6.21
CA THR A 443 -6.50 -32.67 -6.58
C THR A 443 -7.81 -31.92 -6.56
N VAL A 444 -7.86 -30.84 -5.79
CA VAL A 444 -9.03 -29.95 -5.70
C VAL A 444 -8.60 -28.51 -5.84
N ASN A 445 -9.47 -27.69 -6.42
CA ASN A 445 -9.28 -26.25 -6.38
C ASN A 445 -9.73 -25.72 -5.01
N HIS A 446 -8.86 -24.91 -4.38
CA HIS A 446 -9.20 -24.19 -3.15
C HIS A 446 -9.62 -22.75 -3.41
N ARG A 447 -9.19 -22.16 -4.53
CA ARG A 447 -9.56 -20.79 -4.90
C ARG A 447 -9.65 -20.63 -6.40
N TRP A 448 -10.74 -20.02 -6.85
CA TRP A 448 -10.99 -19.59 -8.22
C TRP A 448 -10.94 -18.06 -8.24
N ASN A 449 -9.86 -17.50 -8.75
CA ASN A 449 -9.72 -16.05 -8.92
C ASN A 449 -10.49 -15.56 -10.16
N LEU A 450 -10.95 -14.31 -10.14
CA LEU A 450 -11.61 -13.69 -11.29
C LEU A 450 -10.65 -13.67 -12.48
N ASP A 451 -11.03 -14.26 -13.61
CA ASP A 451 -10.16 -14.34 -14.81
C ASP A 451 -10.72 -13.58 -16.02
N LEU A 452 -12.05 -13.39 -16.08
CA LEU A 452 -12.69 -12.69 -17.18
C LEU A 452 -13.99 -12.02 -16.73
N THR A 453 -14.15 -10.76 -17.10
CA THR A 453 -15.40 -10.01 -17.01
C THR A 453 -15.88 -9.69 -18.41
N THR A 454 -17.18 -9.83 -18.69
CA THR A 454 -17.79 -9.48 -19.97
C THR A 454 -19.11 -8.76 -19.73
N ASP A 455 -19.32 -7.62 -20.38
CA ASP A 455 -20.60 -6.90 -20.32
C ASP A 455 -21.59 -7.35 -21.39
N THR A 456 -22.77 -6.74 -21.39
CA THR A 456 -23.82 -6.98 -22.40
C THR A 456 -23.50 -6.40 -23.77
N SER A 457 -22.50 -5.52 -23.89
CA SER A 457 -22.06 -4.91 -25.14
C SER A 457 -20.91 -5.67 -25.82
N GLY A 458 -20.35 -6.69 -25.16
CA GLY A 458 -19.23 -7.50 -25.65
C GLY A 458 -17.84 -6.95 -25.32
N ASN A 459 -17.75 -5.90 -24.50
CA ASN A 459 -16.47 -5.46 -23.94
C ASN A 459 -16.05 -6.42 -22.81
N TRP A 460 -14.74 -6.56 -22.63
CA TRP A 460 -14.17 -7.49 -21.68
C TRP A 460 -12.99 -6.91 -20.91
N VAL A 461 -12.75 -7.51 -19.73
CA VAL A 461 -11.60 -7.32 -18.86
C VAL A 461 -11.06 -8.70 -18.52
N ARG A 462 -9.81 -8.99 -18.87
CA ARG A 462 -9.09 -10.23 -18.56
C ARG A 462 -8.11 -9.96 -17.43
N TYR A 463 -7.97 -10.95 -16.55
CA TYR A 463 -7.06 -10.92 -15.40
C TYR A 463 -6.15 -12.15 -15.49
N ASP A 464 -4.85 -11.92 -15.45
CA ASP A 464 -3.83 -12.95 -15.49
C ASP A 464 -3.00 -12.90 -14.21
N TYR A 465 -2.57 -14.09 -13.76
CA TYR A 465 -1.92 -14.28 -12.48
C TYR A 465 -0.55 -14.93 -12.64
N VAL A 466 0.28 -14.80 -11.61
CA VAL A 466 1.43 -15.67 -11.34
C VAL A 466 1.06 -16.57 -10.16
N ALA A 467 1.24 -17.87 -10.32
CA ALA A 467 1.00 -18.85 -9.28
C ALA A 467 2.27 -19.09 -8.46
N GLU A 468 2.15 -19.04 -7.14
CA GLU A 468 3.22 -19.36 -6.20
C GLU A 468 3.02 -20.75 -5.63
N HIS A 469 4.00 -21.61 -5.86
CA HIS A 469 4.01 -23.00 -5.43
C HIS A 469 4.75 -23.14 -4.10
N ASN A 470 4.29 -24.03 -3.23
CA ASN A 470 5.02 -24.40 -2.03
C ASN A 470 4.99 -25.91 -1.82
N ASN A 471 6.02 -26.47 -1.19
CA ASN A 471 6.03 -27.85 -0.77
C ASN A 471 5.13 -28.01 0.47
N PHE A 472 4.30 -29.05 0.48
CA PHE A 472 3.42 -29.38 1.59
C PHE A 472 3.79 -30.74 2.17
N ALA A 473 3.73 -30.84 3.49
CA ALA A 473 4.00 -32.06 4.22
C ALA A 473 2.84 -32.34 5.18
N PHE A 474 2.31 -33.56 5.16
CA PHE A 474 1.36 -34.01 6.17
C PHE A 474 2.01 -35.08 7.03
N GLN A 475 1.96 -34.89 8.34
CA GLN A 475 2.40 -35.90 9.29
C GLN A 475 1.19 -36.69 9.72
N TRP A 476 1.14 -37.97 9.34
CA TRP A 476 0.17 -38.90 9.87
C TRP A 476 0.82 -39.68 11.01
N PRO A 477 0.48 -39.38 12.28
CA PRO A 477 1.08 -40.09 13.41
C PRO A 477 0.70 -41.58 13.31
N PRO A 478 1.62 -42.49 13.65
CA PRO A 478 1.25 -43.87 13.81
C PRO A 478 0.32 -43.97 15.01
N GLN A 479 -0.65 -44.88 14.95
CA GLN A 479 -1.21 -45.40 16.20
C GLN A 479 -0.14 -46.25 16.86
N ARG A 480 0.74 -45.63 17.66
CA ARG A 480 1.71 -46.25 18.59
C ARG A 480 1.95 -47.76 18.32
N GLU A 481 2.70 -48.08 17.27
CA GLU A 481 3.07 -49.49 17.02
C GLU A 481 4.30 -49.82 17.88
N GLU A 482 4.03 -50.46 19.01
CA GLU A 482 5.05 -51.02 19.91
C GLU A 482 5.63 -52.28 19.26
N GLU A 483 6.47 -52.12 18.23
CA GLU A 483 7.16 -53.25 17.61
C GLU A 483 8.58 -53.42 18.18
N ASP A 484 8.74 -54.46 19.00
CA ASP A 484 10.00 -54.83 19.66
C ASP A 484 10.96 -55.52 18.68
N ILE A 485 11.83 -54.73 18.06
CA ILE A 485 13.01 -55.23 17.34
C ILE A 485 14.26 -54.84 18.13
N GLY A 486 14.56 -55.62 19.17
CA GLY A 486 15.83 -55.55 19.90
C GLY A 486 15.87 -54.52 21.04
N GLY A 487 14.73 -54.21 21.68
CA GLY A 487 14.70 -53.40 22.90
C GLY A 487 14.87 -51.89 22.72
N VAL A 488 14.71 -51.37 21.51
CA VAL A 488 14.74 -49.92 21.22
C VAL A 488 13.32 -49.48 20.85
N MET A 489 12.79 -48.48 21.56
CA MET A 489 11.51 -47.84 21.24
C MET A 489 11.61 -47.17 19.87
N ARG A 490 10.74 -47.55 18.92
CA ARG A 490 10.58 -46.87 17.63
C ARG A 490 9.34 -45.98 17.65
N TRP A 491 9.50 -44.75 17.19
CA TRP A 491 8.39 -43.86 16.82
C TRP A 491 8.36 -43.78 15.30
N ALA A 492 7.24 -44.13 14.67
CA ALA A 492 7.14 -44.24 13.21
C ALA A 492 6.15 -43.25 12.61
N ALA A 493 6.52 -42.00 12.32
CA ALA A 493 5.60 -41.09 11.63
C ALA A 493 5.57 -41.36 10.13
N ASN A 494 4.37 -41.45 9.55
CA ASN A 494 4.23 -41.46 8.09
C ASN A 494 4.16 -40.00 7.63
N LEU A 495 5.21 -39.54 6.96
CA LEU A 495 5.29 -38.20 6.40
C LEU A 495 4.96 -38.26 4.91
N TYR A 496 3.93 -37.54 4.49
CA TYR A 496 3.55 -37.44 3.08
C TYR A 496 4.03 -36.12 2.52
N LEU A 497 4.98 -36.17 1.59
CA LEU A 497 5.59 -35.00 0.98
C LEU A 497 5.05 -34.76 -0.43
N TYR A 498 4.60 -33.53 -0.66
CA TYR A 498 4.13 -33.01 -1.94
C TYR A 498 5.00 -31.84 -2.31
N GLY A 499 5.72 -31.96 -3.41
CA GLY A 499 6.67 -30.93 -3.75
C GLY A 499 7.43 -31.20 -5.03
N GLY A 500 8.10 -30.17 -5.52
CA GLY A 500 8.98 -30.30 -6.69
C GLY A 500 10.25 -31.10 -6.41
N GLN A 501 10.62 -31.27 -5.14
CA GLN A 501 11.81 -32.00 -4.72
C GLN A 501 11.44 -33.33 -4.05
N ASN A 502 12.01 -34.42 -4.56
CA ASN A 502 11.90 -35.74 -3.97
C ASN A 502 13.13 -36.00 -3.07
N PRO A 503 13.00 -36.00 -1.73
CA PRO A 503 14.13 -36.31 -0.85
C PRO A 503 14.44 -37.82 -0.79
N CYS A 504 13.59 -38.68 -1.36
CA CYS A 504 13.76 -40.13 -1.35
C CYS A 504 14.46 -40.65 -2.62
N PRO A 505 15.31 -41.69 -2.52
CA PRO A 505 15.85 -42.43 -3.67
C PRO A 505 14.82 -43.24 -4.50
N GLY A 506 13.52 -42.91 -4.36
CA GLY A 506 12.34 -43.59 -4.89
C GLY A 506 11.06 -42.84 -4.45
N TYR A 507 9.90 -43.49 -4.43
CA TYR A 507 8.66 -42.88 -3.89
C TYR A 507 8.52 -43.01 -2.38
N GLN A 508 9.37 -43.83 -1.74
CA GLN A 508 9.34 -44.09 -0.31
C GLN A 508 10.76 -44.23 0.24
N CYS A 509 11.01 -43.70 1.43
CA CYS A 509 12.25 -43.87 2.17
C CYS A 509 12.07 -43.66 3.67
N ASP A 510 12.95 -44.24 4.48
CA ASP A 510 12.97 -44.06 5.93
C ASP A 510 14.09 -43.11 6.33
N PHE A 511 13.77 -42.08 7.12
CA PHE A 511 14.77 -41.26 7.80
C PHE A 511 14.87 -41.66 9.26
N LEU A 512 16.10 -41.98 9.68
CA LEU A 512 16.39 -42.30 11.07
C LEU A 512 17.01 -41.08 11.74
N TRP A 513 16.45 -40.69 12.89
CA TRP A 513 17.02 -39.64 13.72
C TRP A 513 16.91 -39.97 15.21
N GLU A 514 17.73 -39.32 16.03
CA GLU A 514 17.83 -39.60 17.46
C GLU A 514 17.46 -38.35 18.27
N GLU A 515 16.59 -38.51 19.26
CA GLU A 515 16.32 -37.49 20.29
C GLU A 515 16.56 -38.10 21.67
N GLY A 516 17.60 -37.63 22.36
CA GLY A 516 18.00 -38.18 23.66
C GLY A 516 18.52 -39.63 23.56
N GLN A 517 17.72 -40.59 24.02
CA GLN A 517 18.02 -42.04 23.96
C GLN A 517 17.04 -42.82 23.06
N ASN A 518 16.14 -42.11 22.38
CA ASN A 518 15.12 -42.70 21.53
C ASN A 518 15.53 -42.60 20.06
N LEU A 519 15.23 -43.66 19.30
CA LEU A 519 15.40 -43.71 17.85
C LEU A 519 14.04 -43.47 17.19
N PHE A 520 13.98 -42.48 16.31
CA PHE A 520 12.79 -42.12 15.53
C PHE A 520 12.99 -42.57 14.09
N VAL A 521 11.90 -43.00 13.47
CA VAL A 521 11.84 -43.38 12.06
C VAL A 521 10.74 -42.57 11.40
N ASP A 522 11.07 -41.71 10.47
CA ASP A 522 10.07 -41.06 9.63
C ASP A 522 9.99 -41.83 8.31
N HIS A 523 8.87 -42.53 8.11
CA HIS A 523 8.56 -43.16 6.82
C HIS A 523 8.02 -42.08 5.89
N VAL A 524 8.84 -41.65 4.95
CA VAL A 524 8.49 -40.61 3.99
C VAL A 524 7.93 -41.25 2.74
N THR A 525 6.69 -40.93 2.40
CA THR A 525 6.10 -41.20 1.09
C THR A 525 6.07 -39.91 0.28
N TYR A 526 6.85 -39.88 -0.80
CA TYR A 526 6.83 -38.79 -1.78
C TYR A 526 5.73 -39.06 -2.81
N VAL A 527 4.84 -38.10 -3.00
CA VAL A 527 3.85 -38.13 -4.06
C VAL A 527 4.29 -37.15 -5.14
N SER A 528 4.77 -37.67 -6.28
CA SER A 528 5.33 -36.84 -7.35
C SER A 528 4.31 -35.89 -7.96
N GLY A 529 4.68 -34.63 -8.12
CA GLY A 529 3.88 -33.63 -8.82
C GLY A 529 4.50 -32.23 -8.80
N VAL A 530 3.88 -31.31 -9.55
CA VAL A 530 4.04 -29.86 -9.30
C VAL A 530 3.54 -29.59 -7.89
N ALA A 531 4.24 -28.77 -7.11
CA ALA A 531 3.79 -28.48 -5.75
C ALA A 531 2.42 -27.75 -5.79
N PRO A 532 1.53 -27.94 -4.81
CA PRO A 532 0.29 -27.17 -4.71
C PRO A 532 0.51 -25.66 -4.81
N VAL A 533 -0.50 -24.94 -5.30
CA VAL A 533 -0.48 -23.49 -5.36
C VAL A 533 -0.86 -22.95 -3.99
N ARG A 534 0.13 -22.40 -3.27
CA ARG A 534 -0.09 -21.77 -1.96
C ARG A 534 -0.82 -20.44 -2.13
N GLY A 535 -0.45 -19.68 -3.17
CA GLY A 535 -0.99 -18.37 -3.45
C GLY A 535 -0.49 -17.83 -4.78
N GLY A 536 -0.21 -16.55 -4.82
CA GLY A 536 0.24 -15.86 -6.02
C GLY A 536 -0.27 -14.43 -6.06
N HIS A 537 0.03 -13.76 -7.16
CA HIS A 537 -0.34 -12.37 -7.37
C HIS A 537 -0.97 -12.15 -8.74
N LEU A 538 -1.75 -11.09 -8.83
CA LEU A 538 -2.24 -10.59 -10.11
C LEU A 538 -1.06 -10.00 -10.87
N SER A 539 -0.79 -10.44 -12.08
CA SER A 539 0.35 -9.97 -12.88
C SER A 539 -0.08 -8.97 -13.95
N GLU A 540 -1.29 -9.16 -14.51
CA GLU A 540 -1.76 -8.34 -15.61
C GLU A 540 -3.29 -8.21 -15.60
N ILE A 541 -3.75 -7.01 -15.97
CA ILE A 541 -5.13 -6.79 -16.41
C ILE A 541 -5.10 -6.20 -17.81
N THR A 542 -5.81 -6.86 -18.73
CA THR A 542 -5.99 -6.37 -20.10
C THR A 542 -7.47 -6.13 -20.35
N TYR A 543 -7.84 -4.95 -20.89
CA TYR A 543 -9.24 -4.60 -21.11
C TYR A 543 -9.49 -3.76 -22.36
N THR A 544 -10.74 -3.79 -22.81
CA THR A 544 -11.18 -3.15 -24.07
C THR A 544 -11.02 -1.62 -24.00
N GLY A 545 -10.10 -1.08 -24.80
CA GLY A 545 -9.88 0.36 -24.98
C GLY A 545 -10.50 0.91 -26.28
N PRO A 546 -10.43 2.24 -26.52
CA PRO A 546 -10.86 2.88 -27.76
C PRO A 546 -9.99 2.54 -28.99
N ASP A 547 -9.05 1.60 -28.85
CA ASP A 547 -8.04 1.11 -29.80
C ASP A 547 -6.69 1.84 -29.64
N PRO A 548 -5.63 1.19 -29.10
CA PRO A 548 -5.55 -0.21 -28.66
C PRO A 548 -6.26 -0.51 -27.33
N ALA A 549 -6.24 -1.79 -26.92
CA ALA A 549 -6.62 -2.22 -25.57
C ALA A 549 -5.68 -1.62 -24.51
N TYR A 550 -6.19 -1.41 -23.31
CA TYR A 550 -5.37 -0.98 -22.19
C TYR A 550 -4.84 -2.20 -21.45
N LYS A 551 -3.59 -2.09 -20.98
CA LYS A 551 -2.89 -3.10 -20.20
C LYS A 551 -2.33 -2.46 -18.93
N ILE A 552 -2.54 -3.13 -17.80
CA ILE A 552 -1.99 -2.77 -16.49
C ILE A 552 -1.14 -3.96 -16.05
N THR A 553 0.14 -3.73 -15.79
CA THR A 553 1.05 -4.75 -15.26
C THR A 553 1.32 -4.48 -13.78
N PHE A 554 1.45 -5.57 -13.04
CA PHE A 554 1.86 -5.56 -11.64
C PHE A 554 3.17 -6.32 -11.55
N GLU A 555 4.20 -5.65 -11.07
CA GLU A 555 5.53 -6.23 -10.87
C GLU A 555 5.78 -6.34 -9.37
N VAL A 556 6.10 -7.54 -8.91
CA VAL A 556 6.66 -7.77 -7.58
C VAL A 556 8.17 -7.65 -7.73
N ASP A 557 8.80 -6.73 -6.98
CA ASP A 557 10.24 -6.56 -7.02
C ASP A 557 10.91 -7.76 -6.32
N GLU A 558 11.45 -8.68 -7.12
CA GLU A 558 12.21 -9.85 -6.68
C GLU A 558 13.70 -9.51 -6.42
N GLY A 559 14.09 -8.24 -6.52
CA GLY A 559 15.45 -7.80 -6.20
C GLY A 559 15.77 -7.98 -4.72
N SER A 560 17.03 -8.29 -4.40
CA SER A 560 17.51 -8.31 -3.01
C SER A 560 17.32 -6.93 -2.39
N ARG A 561 16.26 -6.79 -1.59
CA ARG A 561 16.04 -5.62 -0.77
C ARG A 561 17.08 -5.63 0.33
N GLU A 562 18.05 -4.72 0.28
CA GLU A 562 19.08 -4.60 1.34
C GLU A 562 18.45 -4.37 2.73
N ASP A 563 17.19 -3.91 2.78
CA ASP A 563 16.39 -3.66 3.97
C ASP A 563 15.43 -4.80 4.36
N TYR A 564 15.38 -5.89 3.60
CA TYR A 564 14.58 -7.08 3.90
C TYR A 564 15.49 -8.29 4.11
N PRO A 565 15.66 -8.78 5.36
CA PRO A 565 16.54 -9.90 5.62
C PRO A 565 16.10 -11.18 4.88
N ASP A 566 17.00 -11.79 4.11
CA ASP A 566 16.76 -13.03 3.36
C ASP A 566 16.20 -14.18 4.20
N VAL A 567 16.37 -14.14 5.54
CA VAL A 567 15.83 -15.14 6.48
C VAL A 567 14.29 -15.17 6.54
N PHE A 568 13.61 -14.16 6.01
CA PHE A 568 12.14 -14.09 5.93
C PHE A 568 11.60 -14.48 4.55
N GLU A 569 12.46 -14.74 3.56
CA GLU A 569 12.06 -15.40 2.33
C GLU A 569 11.74 -16.88 2.62
N SER A 570 10.69 -17.41 1.98
CA SER A 570 10.42 -18.85 2.08
C SER A 570 11.39 -19.61 1.18
N GLU A 571 12.26 -20.45 1.76
CA GLU A 571 13.15 -21.38 1.04
C GLU A 571 12.42 -22.43 0.19
#